data_AF-A0AAU9NJQ6-F1
#
_entry.id   AF-A0AAU9NJQ6-F1
#
_cell.length_a   1.000
_cell.length_b   1.000
_cell.length_c   1.000
_cell.angle_alpha   90.00
_cell.angle_beta   90.00
_cell.angle_gamma   90.00
#
_symmetry.space_group_name_H-M   'P 1'
#
loop_
_entity.id
_entity.type
_entity.pdbx_description
1 polymer ?
#
loop_
_entity_poly.entity_id
_entity_poly.type
_entity_poly.pdbx_seq_one_letter_code
_entity_poly.pdbx_strand_id
1 'polypeptide(L)'
;MQCLSIQGLSSSGGGSVGGDGVGNSSGASRALVKDRLKIFSGQFEELHQRQSQWTVPDTKLRESPRLAVVEVLFPAYRSFIKRVGKNPHKYIRYSAKDLDRMLGEFFEGKTLNEAR
;
A
#
# COMPACT_ATOMS: atom_id res chain seq x y z
N MET A 1 17.76 -22.82 17.44
CA MET A 1 18.73 -22.42 18.48
C MET A 1 20.09 -23.00 18.11
N GLN A 2 20.89 -22.25 17.35
CA GLN A 2 22.30 -22.58 17.06
C GLN A 2 23.11 -21.28 17.17
N CYS A 3 24.27 -21.40 17.81
CA CYS A 3 25.02 -20.36 18.50
C CYS A 3 26.07 -19.64 17.64
N LEU A 4 26.56 -18.53 18.22
CA LEU A 4 27.46 -17.47 17.75
C LEU A 4 28.84 -17.93 17.23
N SER A 5 29.41 -17.11 16.34
CA SER A 5 30.86 -16.97 16.14
C SER A 5 31.25 -15.49 16.06
N ILE A 6 32.24 -15.09 16.88
CA ILE A 6 32.89 -13.76 16.92
C ILE A 6 34.25 -13.88 16.22
N GLN A 7 34.62 -12.90 15.38
CA GLN A 7 35.99 -12.46 14.98
C GLN A 7 35.81 -11.47 13.80
N GLY A 8 36.50 -10.34 13.61
CA GLY A 8 37.62 -9.70 14.28
C GLY A 8 37.87 -8.33 13.57
N LEU A 9 38.62 -7.45 14.24
CA LEU A 9 38.92 -6.08 13.80
C LEU A 9 39.89 -6.05 12.60
N SER A 10 39.71 -5.12 11.66
CA SER A 10 40.78 -4.63 10.77
C SER A 10 40.55 -3.15 10.44
N SER A 11 41.62 -2.37 10.57
CA SER A 11 41.69 -0.91 10.42
C SER A 11 42.18 -0.52 9.02
N SER A 12 42.23 0.79 8.76
CA SER A 12 42.66 1.55 7.57
C SER A 12 41.51 1.92 6.62
N GLY A 13 41.40 3.14 6.11
CA GLY A 13 42.25 4.33 6.18
C GLY A 13 42.00 5.18 4.94
N GLY A 14 41.68 6.47 5.12
CA GLY A 14 41.95 7.53 4.16
C GLY A 14 40.97 7.75 2.99
N GLY A 15 40.78 9.05 2.67
CA GLY A 15 40.74 9.50 1.28
C GLY A 15 39.39 9.92 0.71
N SER A 16 39.13 11.23 0.82
CA SER A 16 38.16 12.02 0.07
C SER A 16 38.18 11.82 -1.46
N VAL A 17 37.01 11.71 -2.09
CA VAL A 17 36.74 12.34 -3.41
C VAL A 17 35.27 12.76 -3.49
N GLY A 18 35.07 14.03 -3.87
CA GLY A 18 33.77 14.57 -4.20
C GLY A 18 33.15 13.87 -5.40
N GLY A 19 31.82 13.85 -5.40
CA GLY A 19 31.01 13.36 -6.48
C GLY A 19 29.62 13.94 -6.35
N ASP A 20 29.46 15.19 -6.78
CA ASP A 20 28.19 15.82 -7.09
C ASP A 20 27.44 14.97 -8.13
N GLY A 21 26.64 14.03 -7.65
CA GLY A 21 25.70 13.24 -8.43
C GLY A 21 24.27 13.66 -8.11
N VAL A 22 23.95 14.95 -8.29
CA VAL A 22 22.56 15.42 -8.20
C VAL A 22 21.73 14.76 -9.30
N GLY A 23 20.97 13.74 -8.90
CA GLY A 23 19.54 13.70 -9.16
C GLY A 23 19.06 13.28 -10.55
N ASN A 24 19.16 11.98 -10.88
CA ASN A 24 18.29 11.40 -11.91
C ASN A 24 17.59 10.08 -11.51
N SER A 25 17.94 9.45 -10.38
CA SER A 25 17.27 8.24 -9.89
C SER A 25 15.87 8.51 -9.33
N SER A 26 15.67 9.66 -8.67
CA SER A 26 14.39 10.01 -8.04
C SER A 26 13.25 10.20 -9.04
N GLY A 27 13.54 10.60 -10.28
CA GLY A 27 12.55 10.74 -11.36
C GLY A 27 12.02 9.39 -11.82
N ALA A 28 12.93 8.48 -12.17
CA ALA A 28 12.59 7.10 -12.55
C ALA A 28 11.86 6.36 -11.42
N SER A 29 12.33 6.47 -10.17
CA SER A 29 11.65 5.89 -9.02
C SER A 29 10.24 6.46 -8.80
N ARG A 30 10.04 7.77 -9.03
CA ARG A 30 8.71 8.40 -8.94
C ARG A 30 7.77 7.93 -10.04
N ALA A 31 8.25 7.75 -11.27
CA ALA A 31 7.45 7.21 -12.37
C ALA A 31 6.97 5.78 -12.04
N LEU A 32 7.88 4.92 -11.56
CA LEU A 32 7.53 3.56 -11.13
C LEU A 32 6.51 3.53 -9.98
N VAL A 33 6.64 4.43 -9.00
CA VAL A 33 5.65 4.55 -7.91
C VAL A 33 4.29 4.98 -8.45
N LYS A 34 4.24 5.91 -9.41
CA LYS A 34 2.98 6.32 -10.04
C LYS A 34 2.31 5.18 -10.82
N ASP A 35 3.09 4.42 -11.59
CA ASP A 35 2.54 3.31 -12.36
C ASP A 35 2.04 2.17 -11.46
N ARG A 36 2.78 1.84 -10.40
CA ARG A 36 2.30 0.89 -9.39
C ARG A 36 1.04 1.38 -8.67
N LEU A 37 0.88 2.68 -8.45
CA LEU A 37 -0.33 3.26 -7.85
C LEU A 37 -1.55 3.11 -8.77
N LYS A 38 -1.36 3.30 -10.08
CA LYS A 38 -2.42 3.05 -11.09
C LYS A 38 -2.82 1.58 -11.10
N ILE A 39 -1.85 0.67 -11.14
CA ILE A 39 -2.08 -0.78 -11.10
C ILE A 39 -2.83 -1.16 -9.82
N PHE A 40 -2.36 -0.70 -8.65
CA PHE A 40 -3.05 -0.90 -7.38
C PHE A 40 -4.49 -0.41 -7.43
N SER A 41 -4.74 0.79 -7.96
CA SER A 41 -6.09 1.36 -8.02
C SER A 41 -7.03 0.50 -8.86
N GLY A 42 -6.57 -0.03 -9.99
CA GLY A 42 -7.35 -0.95 -10.83
C GLY A 42 -7.61 -2.29 -10.14
N GLN A 43 -6.57 -2.90 -9.54
CA GLN A 43 -6.70 -4.16 -8.83
C GLN A 43 -7.62 -4.06 -7.60
N PHE A 44 -7.54 -2.96 -6.86
CA PHE A 44 -8.40 -2.70 -5.72
C PHE A 44 -9.86 -2.49 -6.14
N GLU A 45 -10.11 -1.75 -7.22
CA GLU A 45 -11.47 -1.55 -7.76
C GLU A 45 -12.11 -2.88 -8.20
N GLU A 46 -11.37 -3.72 -8.92
CA GLU A 46 -11.84 -5.05 -9.32
C GLU A 46 -12.12 -5.96 -8.10
N LEU A 47 -11.22 -5.93 -7.11
CA LEU A 47 -11.39 -6.70 -5.88
C LEU A 47 -12.61 -6.24 -5.09
N HIS A 48 -12.80 -4.93 -4.93
CA HIS A 48 -13.97 -4.34 -4.28
C HIS A 48 -15.25 -4.71 -5.01
N GLN A 49 -15.27 -4.62 -6.34
CA GLN A 49 -16.43 -5.00 -7.14
C GLN A 49 -16.82 -6.47 -6.88
N ARG A 50 -15.87 -7.38 -6.78
CA ARG A 50 -16.15 -8.80 -6.47
C ARG A 50 -16.55 -9.00 -5.01
N GLN A 51 -15.75 -8.54 -4.05
CA GLN A 51 -15.94 -8.87 -2.63
C GLN A 51 -17.13 -8.15 -1.98
N SER A 52 -17.56 -7.01 -2.51
CA SER A 52 -18.81 -6.35 -2.07
C SER A 52 -20.08 -7.14 -2.43
N GLN A 53 -20.01 -8.05 -3.41
CA GLN A 53 -21.14 -8.90 -3.80
C GLN A 53 -21.25 -10.16 -2.94
N TRP A 54 -20.19 -10.56 -2.25
CA TRP A 54 -20.22 -11.71 -1.36
C TRP A 54 -20.92 -11.34 -0.05
N THR A 55 -21.52 -12.32 0.62
CA THR A 55 -22.21 -12.10 1.90
C THR A 55 -21.65 -13.02 2.96
N VAL A 56 -21.24 -12.45 4.09
CA VAL A 56 -20.87 -13.19 5.30
C VAL A 56 -21.86 -12.78 6.40
N PRO A 57 -22.88 -13.60 6.74
CA PRO A 57 -23.94 -13.19 7.66
C PRO A 57 -23.45 -12.84 9.07
N ASP A 58 -22.47 -13.59 9.58
CA ASP A 58 -21.89 -13.34 10.89
C ASP A 58 -20.99 -12.10 10.88
N THR A 59 -21.38 -11.07 11.65
CA THR A 59 -20.66 -9.78 11.70
C THR A 59 -19.24 -9.93 12.22
N LYS A 60 -18.99 -10.78 13.23
CA LYS A 60 -17.63 -10.95 13.80
C LYS A 60 -16.71 -11.63 12.81
N LEU A 61 -17.21 -12.65 12.12
CA LEU A 61 -16.48 -13.33 11.05
C LEU A 61 -16.27 -12.43 9.85
N ARG A 62 -17.17 -11.47 9.59
CA ARG A 62 -17.03 -10.47 8.53
C ARG A 62 -15.99 -9.40 8.86
N GLU A 63 -15.93 -8.97 10.10
CA GLU A 63 -15.00 -7.93 10.56
C GLU A 63 -13.56 -8.42 10.60
N SER A 64 -13.31 -9.67 10.99
CA SER A 64 -11.94 -10.19 11.10
C SER A 64 -11.12 -10.11 9.80
N PRO A 65 -11.62 -10.52 8.61
CA PRO A 65 -10.88 -10.36 7.36
C PRO A 65 -10.74 -8.90 6.95
N ARG A 66 -11.74 -8.04 7.23
CA ARG A 66 -11.65 -6.60 6.92
C ARG A 66 -10.53 -5.95 7.73
N LEU A 67 -10.44 -6.24 9.02
CA LEU A 67 -9.38 -5.73 9.90
C LEU A 67 -8.00 -6.20 9.44
N ALA A 68 -7.85 -7.49 9.11
CA ALA A 68 -6.58 -8.01 8.59
C ALA A 68 -6.14 -7.29 7.31
N VAL A 69 -7.07 -6.96 6.41
CA VAL A 69 -6.77 -6.17 5.20
C VAL A 69 -6.38 -4.74 5.56
N VAL A 70 -7.11 -4.08 6.46
CA VAL A 70 -6.82 -2.71 6.94
C VAL A 70 -5.41 -2.60 7.52
N GLU A 71 -5.03 -3.55 8.37
CA GLU A 71 -3.72 -3.59 9.04
C GLU A 71 -2.54 -3.68 8.06
N VAL A 72 -2.72 -4.37 6.94
CA VAL A 72 -1.69 -4.49 5.89
C VAL A 72 -1.76 -3.32 4.91
N LEU A 73 -2.97 -2.91 4.51
CA LEU A 73 -3.18 -1.96 3.44
C LEU A 73 -2.74 -0.55 3.83
N PHE A 74 -3.16 -0.02 4.98
CA PHE A 74 -2.90 1.38 5.30
C PHE A 74 -1.43 1.72 5.54
N PRO A 75 -0.64 0.91 6.26
CA PRO A 75 0.80 1.16 6.38
C PRO A 75 1.50 1.19 5.01
N ALA A 76 1.16 0.24 4.12
CA ALA A 76 1.70 0.17 2.79
C ALA A 76 1.27 1.38 1.92
N TYR A 77 -0.02 1.73 1.95
CA TYR A 77 -0.61 2.81 1.17
C TYR A 77 -0.05 4.19 1.56
N ARG A 78 0.05 4.46 2.87
CA ARG A 78 0.68 5.69 3.39
C ARG A 78 2.13 5.82 2.93
N SER A 79 2.88 4.72 2.99
CA SER A 79 4.26 4.65 2.53
C SER A 79 4.38 4.85 1.01
N PHE A 80 3.37 4.45 0.25
CA PHE A 80 3.27 4.69 -1.20
C PHE A 80 3.07 6.16 -1.52
N ILE A 81 2.08 6.80 -0.87
CA ILE A 81 1.74 8.20 -1.08
C ILE A 81 2.93 9.12 -0.78
N LYS A 82 3.64 8.87 0.33
CA LYS A 82 4.82 9.67 0.73
C LYS A 82 5.91 9.70 -0.36
N ARG A 83 6.02 8.65 -1.18
CA ARG A 83 7.02 8.51 -2.25
C ARG A 83 6.61 9.15 -3.58
N VAL A 84 5.34 9.54 -3.77
CA VAL A 84 4.85 10.19 -5.00
C VAL A 84 5.40 11.61 -5.16
N GLY A 85 5.80 12.27 -4.06
CA GLY A 85 6.43 13.59 -4.06
C GLY A 85 5.42 14.73 -3.88
N LYS A 86 5.71 15.90 -4.47
CA LYS A 86 5.10 17.21 -4.11
C LYS A 86 3.60 17.37 -4.40
N ASN A 87 2.99 16.53 -5.26
CA ASN A 87 1.57 16.66 -5.64
C ASN A 87 0.88 15.29 -5.76
N PRO A 88 0.71 14.56 -4.65
CA PRO A 88 0.19 13.20 -4.67
C PRO A 88 -1.28 13.14 -5.13
N HIS A 89 -2.08 14.18 -4.82
CA HIS A 89 -3.50 14.27 -5.17
C HIS A 89 -3.79 14.17 -6.68
N LYS A 90 -2.84 14.53 -7.56
CA LYS A 90 -3.02 14.42 -9.02
C LYS A 90 -3.01 12.98 -9.53
N TYR A 91 -2.51 12.05 -8.72
CA TYR A 91 -2.27 10.65 -9.13
C TYR A 91 -3.03 9.64 -8.26
N ILE A 92 -3.57 10.09 -7.14
CA ILE A 92 -4.33 9.26 -6.20
C ILE A 92 -5.79 9.22 -6.66
N ARG A 93 -6.27 8.04 -7.02
CA ARG A 93 -7.68 7.82 -7.36
C ARG A 93 -8.57 7.67 -6.13
N TYR A 94 -8.06 7.03 -5.08
CA TYR A 94 -8.78 6.78 -3.83
C TYR A 94 -8.01 7.33 -2.65
N SER A 95 -8.60 8.24 -1.87
CA SER A 95 -7.97 8.66 -0.61
C SER A 95 -7.96 7.50 0.39
N ALA A 96 -7.16 7.62 1.47
CA ALA A 96 -7.20 6.61 2.54
C ALA A 96 -8.62 6.45 3.13
N LYS A 97 -9.39 7.55 3.19
CA LYS A 97 -10.79 7.54 3.63
C LYS A 97 -11.71 6.83 2.63
N ASP A 98 -11.44 6.95 1.33
CA ASP A 98 -12.20 6.21 0.31
C ASP A 98 -11.93 4.71 0.40
N LEU A 99 -10.67 4.31 0.57
CA LEU A 99 -10.30 2.91 0.76
C LEU A 99 -10.96 2.33 2.02
N ASP A 100 -10.97 3.08 3.13
CA ASP A 100 -11.63 2.66 4.38
C ASP A 100 -13.12 2.41 4.19
N ARG A 101 -13.82 3.36 3.56
CA ARG A 101 -15.24 3.21 3.20
C ARG A 101 -15.48 1.99 2.32
N MET A 102 -14.69 1.82 1.27
CA MET A 102 -14.82 0.69 0.33
C MET A 102 -14.55 -0.66 1.02
N LEU A 103 -13.57 -0.75 1.92
CA LEU A 103 -13.34 -1.96 2.72
C LEU A 103 -14.52 -2.26 3.65
N GLY A 104 -15.19 -1.22 4.16
CA GLY A 104 -16.43 -1.35 4.93
C GLY A 104 -17.56 -2.04 4.15
N GLU A 105 -17.55 -1.97 2.82
CA GLU A 105 -18.59 -2.60 1.97
C GLU A 105 -18.28 -4.08 1.64
N PHE A 106 -17.09 -4.59 1.97
CA PHE A 106 -16.70 -5.97 1.64
C PHE A 106 -17.57 -6.97 2.40
N PHE A 107 -18.07 -8.00 1.72
CA PHE A 107 -18.84 -9.09 2.33
C PHE A 107 -20.22 -8.70 2.90
N GLU A 108 -20.74 -7.50 2.61
CA GLU A 108 -22.12 -7.13 2.98
C GLU A 108 -23.16 -7.76 2.05
N GLY A 109 -22.76 -8.03 0.81
CA GLY A 109 -23.66 -8.30 -0.30
C GLY A 109 -24.25 -6.99 -0.79
N LYS A 110 -24.52 -6.90 -2.10
CA LYS A 110 -25.42 -5.85 -2.58
C LYS A 110 -26.81 -6.19 -2.05
N THR A 111 -27.35 -5.38 -1.14
CA THR A 111 -28.80 -5.36 -0.95
C THR A 111 -29.40 -4.87 -2.25
N LEU A 112 -29.69 -5.79 -3.17
CA LEU A 112 -30.54 -5.55 -4.34
C LEU A 112 -32.00 -5.45 -3.87
N ASN A 113 -32.22 -4.72 -2.78
CA ASN A 113 -33.48 -4.53 -2.07
C ASN A 113 -33.65 -3.04 -1.79
N GLU A 114 -33.56 -2.19 -2.81
CA GLU A 114 -34.18 -0.86 -2.83
C GLU A 114 -34.21 -0.27 -4.26
N ALA A 115 -34.70 -1.09 -5.20
CA ALA A 115 -35.32 -0.59 -6.43
C ALA A 115 -36.71 -1.24 -6.50
N ARG A 116 -37.66 -0.66 -5.75
CA ARG A 116 -39.09 -0.86 -5.97
C ARG A 116 -39.59 0.20 -6.92
#